data_AF-A0A2I0SUG6-F1
#
_entry.id   AF-A0A2I0SUG6-F1
#
_cell.length_a   1.000
_cell.length_b   1.000
_cell.length_c   1.000
_cell.angle_alpha   90.00
_cell.angle_beta   90.00
_cell.angle_gamma   90.00
#
_symmetry.space_group_name_H-M   'P 1'
#
loop_
_entity.id
_entity.type
_entity.pdbx_description
1 polymer ?
#
loop_
_entity_poly.entity_id
_entity_poly.type
_entity_poly.pdbx_seq_one_letter_code
_entity_poly.pdbx_strand_id
1 'polypeptide(L)'
;MTVGQEREEYEQVLDTVVTSVSETYYSQLVQAVSVARGRAQAAQSTVTLFAGGLMAALSVTALADRPAPIRWTGIASVALWLLAALLYLHAVASPVPEDPEQERKVASRRQLLDKVIAKVREEARTIDRWQRRANRAAAVAVALSVLTFAATVLTDPVRETAEGAVVIDPSYASALSALCSKESAAAGRVEGRIVKDSLRTSFVEIEPDRGVCEERGTTLHLPRGKVRGVRWQDG
;
A
#
# COMPACT_ATOMS: atom_id res chain seq x y z
N MET A 1 -11.93 75.42 0.61
CA MET A 1 -11.78 74.15 -0.11
C MET A 1 -13.02 73.96 -0.97
N THR A 2 -12.84 73.74 -2.26
CA THR A 2 -13.95 73.49 -3.17
C THR A 2 -14.32 72.00 -3.12
N VAL A 3 -15.60 71.67 -3.30
CA VAL A 3 -16.12 70.30 -3.32
C VAL A 3 -15.36 69.37 -4.30
N GLY A 4 -14.67 69.93 -5.29
CA GLY A 4 -13.79 69.18 -6.19
C GLY A 4 -12.49 68.68 -5.54
N GLN A 5 -11.86 69.47 -4.67
CA GLN A 5 -10.60 69.11 -4.00
C GLN A 5 -10.77 67.96 -3.00
N GLU A 6 -11.85 67.98 -2.21
CA GLU A 6 -12.14 66.89 -1.25
C GLU A 6 -12.42 65.56 -1.96
N ARG A 7 -12.94 65.61 -3.19
CA ARG A 7 -13.27 64.42 -3.98
C ARG A 7 -12.02 63.79 -4.61
N GLU A 8 -11.10 64.61 -5.13
CA GLU A 8 -9.79 64.14 -5.62
C GLU A 8 -8.94 63.55 -4.49
N GLU A 9 -8.91 64.20 -3.33
CA GLU A 9 -8.15 63.72 -2.17
C GLU A 9 -8.71 62.39 -1.65
N TYR A 10 -10.04 62.25 -1.61
CA TYR A 10 -10.70 60.99 -1.27
C TYR A 10 -10.41 59.87 -2.27
N GLU A 11 -10.43 60.15 -3.58
CA GLU A 11 -10.08 59.16 -4.61
C GLU A 11 -8.61 58.74 -4.53
N GLN A 12 -7.69 59.66 -4.26
CA GLN A 12 -6.27 59.37 -4.07
C GLN A 12 -6.00 58.49 -2.84
N VAL A 13 -6.64 58.81 -1.71
CA VAL A 13 -6.54 57.99 -0.49
C VAL A 13 -7.16 56.62 -0.73
N LEU A 14 -8.31 56.56 -1.40
CA LEU A 14 -8.95 55.30 -1.74
C LEU A 14 -8.07 54.44 -2.65
N ASP A 15 -7.42 55.02 -3.67
CA ASP A 15 -6.55 54.27 -4.58
C ASP A 15 -5.27 53.79 -3.90
N THR A 16 -4.70 54.62 -3.00
CA THR A 16 -3.51 54.26 -2.20
C THR A 16 -3.83 53.12 -1.23
N VAL A 17 -4.96 53.21 -0.52
CA VAL A 17 -5.41 52.17 0.41
C VAL A 17 -5.77 50.89 -0.35
N VAL A 18 -6.50 50.99 -1.47
CA VAL A 18 -6.83 49.83 -2.30
C VAL A 18 -5.58 49.18 -2.85
N THR A 19 -4.58 49.94 -3.31
CA THR A 19 -3.31 49.41 -3.82
C THR A 19 -2.51 48.70 -2.72
N SER A 20 -2.35 49.33 -1.55
CA SER A 20 -1.65 48.73 -0.41
C SER A 20 -2.35 47.47 0.12
N VAL A 21 -3.68 47.49 0.23
CA VAL A 21 -4.49 46.34 0.63
C VAL A 21 -4.40 45.25 -0.44
N SER A 22 -4.47 45.60 -1.73
CA SER A 22 -4.35 44.59 -2.79
C SER A 22 -2.97 43.96 -2.85
N GLU A 23 -1.87 44.70 -2.71
CA GLU A 23 -0.52 44.09 -2.60
C GLU A 23 -0.39 43.16 -1.38
N THR A 24 -0.89 43.62 -0.23
CA THR A 24 -0.80 42.86 1.03
C THR A 24 -1.63 41.57 0.98
N TYR A 25 -2.87 41.64 0.46
CA TYR A 25 -3.75 40.47 0.40
C TYR A 25 -3.45 39.58 -0.81
N TYR A 26 -2.96 40.12 -1.93
CA TYR A 26 -2.58 39.33 -3.09
C TYR A 26 -1.40 38.42 -2.79
N SER A 27 -0.36 38.93 -2.12
CA SER A 27 0.79 38.12 -1.70
C SER A 27 0.37 36.98 -0.77
N GLN A 28 -0.53 37.23 0.18
CA GLN A 28 -1.09 36.20 1.07
C GLN A 28 -1.92 35.15 0.32
N LEU A 29 -2.73 35.56 -0.67
CA LEU A 29 -3.55 34.65 -1.48
C LEU A 29 -2.70 33.74 -2.36
N VAL A 30 -1.67 34.28 -3.02
CA VAL A 30 -0.71 33.49 -3.81
C VAL A 30 0.09 32.55 -2.91
N GLN A 31 0.52 33.01 -1.73
CA GLN A 31 1.19 32.17 -0.74
C GLN A 31 0.31 31.03 -0.24
N ALA A 32 -0.99 31.25 -0.01
CA ALA A 32 -1.90 30.20 0.47
C ALA A 32 -1.97 29.01 -0.50
N VAL A 33 -2.05 29.27 -1.80
CA VAL A 33 -2.03 28.23 -2.86
C VAL A 33 -0.68 27.52 -2.90
N SER A 34 0.42 28.27 -2.83
CA SER A 34 1.78 27.70 -2.81
C SER A 34 2.01 26.80 -1.60
N VAL A 35 1.56 27.21 -0.41
CA VAL A 35 1.62 26.42 0.83
C VAL A 35 0.77 25.15 0.71
N ALA A 36 -0.43 25.23 0.14
CA ALA A 36 -1.29 24.07 -0.06
C ALA A 36 -0.65 23.04 -1.02
N ARG A 37 -0.06 23.50 -2.13
CA ARG A 37 0.70 22.65 -3.06
C ARG A 37 1.95 22.06 -2.41
N GLY A 38 2.68 22.85 -1.63
CA GLY A 38 3.84 22.38 -0.87
C GLY A 38 3.51 21.25 0.11
N ARG A 39 2.39 21.37 0.85
CA ARG A 39 1.89 20.28 1.72
C ARG A 39 1.54 19.03 0.92
N ALA A 40 0.88 19.19 -0.23
CA ALA A 40 0.55 18.05 -1.08
C ALA A 40 1.80 17.37 -1.67
N GLN A 41 2.82 18.12 -2.06
CA GLN A 41 4.07 17.58 -2.60
C GLN A 41 4.88 16.82 -1.52
N ALA A 42 4.95 17.37 -0.31
CA ALA A 42 5.54 16.67 0.82
C ALA A 42 4.80 15.35 1.11
N ALA A 43 3.46 15.40 1.17
CA ALA A 43 2.64 14.20 1.39
C ALA A 43 2.80 13.16 0.26
N GLN A 44 2.87 13.59 -1.00
CA GLN A 44 3.06 12.71 -2.15
C GLN A 44 4.40 11.97 -2.07
N SER A 45 5.48 12.65 -1.66
CA SER A 45 6.80 12.04 -1.48
C SER A 45 6.76 10.96 -0.40
N THR A 46 6.15 11.25 0.75
CA THR A 46 5.98 10.28 1.85
C THR A 46 5.14 9.08 1.44
N VAL A 47 4.01 9.31 0.76
CA VAL A 47 3.13 8.25 0.26
C VAL A 47 3.86 7.35 -0.74
N THR A 48 4.64 7.94 -1.64
CA THR A 48 5.39 7.18 -2.65
C THR A 48 6.48 6.34 -2.01
N LEU A 49 7.16 6.87 -0.99
CA LEU A 49 8.14 6.12 -0.20
C LEU A 49 7.49 4.90 0.47
N PHE A 50 6.34 5.08 1.12
CA PHE A 50 5.61 3.97 1.74
C PHE A 50 5.11 2.96 0.71
N ALA A 51 4.59 3.41 -0.43
CA ALA A 51 4.15 2.53 -1.51
C ALA A 51 5.32 1.65 -2.02
N GLY A 52 6.48 2.27 -2.28
CA GLY A 52 7.69 1.57 -2.72
C GLY A 52 8.23 0.61 -1.65
N GLY A 53 8.27 1.05 -0.39
CA GLY A 53 8.70 0.23 0.74
C GLY A 53 7.80 -0.98 0.96
N LEU A 54 6.47 -0.81 0.91
CA LEU A 54 5.52 -1.92 0.99
C LEU A 54 5.63 -2.85 -0.21
N MET A 55 5.75 -2.34 -1.43
CA MET A 55 5.95 -3.21 -2.60
C MET A 55 7.23 -4.05 -2.48
N ALA A 56 8.31 -3.48 -1.95
CA ALA A 56 9.55 -4.21 -1.73
C ALA A 56 9.40 -5.27 -0.61
N ALA A 57 8.85 -4.87 0.54
CA ALA A 57 8.67 -5.74 1.70
C ALA A 57 7.65 -6.86 1.46
N LEU A 58 6.58 -6.56 0.71
CA LEU A 58 5.51 -7.50 0.34
C LEU A 58 5.71 -8.06 -1.07
N SER A 59 6.93 -7.99 -1.60
CA SER A 59 7.25 -8.54 -2.92
C SER A 59 6.85 -10.01 -3.03
N VAL A 60 6.65 -10.45 -4.27
CA VAL A 60 5.89 -11.65 -4.67
C VAL A 60 6.21 -12.90 -3.85
N THR A 61 7.44 -13.08 -3.38
CA THR A 61 7.83 -14.27 -2.60
C THR A 61 7.31 -14.27 -1.16
N ALA A 62 7.27 -13.13 -0.48
CA ALA A 62 6.89 -13.09 0.96
C ALA A 62 5.39 -13.29 1.20
N LEU A 63 4.56 -12.94 0.21
CA LEU A 63 3.10 -13.04 0.27
C LEU A 63 2.52 -14.21 -0.53
N ALA A 64 3.29 -14.82 -1.44
CA ALA A 64 2.81 -15.95 -2.25
C ALA A 64 2.37 -17.13 -1.38
N ASP A 65 3.17 -17.44 -0.36
CA ASP A 65 2.93 -18.58 0.53
C ASP A 65 1.95 -18.23 1.65
N ARG A 66 1.28 -17.07 1.60
CA ARG A 66 0.35 -16.64 2.64
C ARG A 66 -1.10 -17.02 2.28
N PRO A 67 -1.95 -17.27 3.29
CA PRO A 67 -3.38 -17.50 3.08
C PRO A 67 -3.99 -16.42 2.17
N ALA A 68 -4.91 -16.84 1.28
CA ALA A 68 -5.53 -15.94 0.31
C ALA A 68 -6.06 -14.62 0.91
N PRO A 69 -6.68 -14.58 2.11
CA PRO A 69 -7.12 -13.32 2.72
C PRO A 69 -5.98 -12.33 2.95
N ILE A 70 -4.84 -12.79 3.48
CA ILE A 70 -3.67 -11.95 3.82
C ILE A 70 -3.04 -11.41 2.53
N ARG A 71 -2.98 -12.24 1.50
CA ARG A 71 -2.50 -11.83 0.18
C ARG A 71 -3.38 -10.73 -0.42
N TRP A 72 -4.70 -10.88 -0.37
CA TRP A 72 -5.62 -9.86 -0.88
C TRP A 72 -5.56 -8.56 -0.07
N THR A 73 -5.44 -8.62 1.26
CA THR A 73 -5.29 -7.41 2.08
C THR A 73 -3.99 -6.67 1.78
N GLY A 74 -2.89 -7.39 1.56
CA GLY A 74 -1.61 -6.79 1.15
C GLY A 74 -1.70 -6.10 -0.21
N ILE A 75 -2.29 -6.77 -1.21
CA ILE A 75 -2.52 -6.19 -2.54
C ILE A 75 -3.40 -4.94 -2.45
N ALA A 76 -4.50 -5.00 -1.70
CA ALA A 76 -5.40 -3.87 -1.50
C ALA A 76 -4.70 -2.69 -0.81
N SER A 77 -3.84 -2.95 0.17
CA SER A 77 -3.04 -1.93 0.85
C SER A 77 -2.13 -1.18 -0.14
N VAL A 78 -1.38 -1.92 -0.98
CA VAL A 78 -0.51 -1.33 -2.01
C VAL A 78 -1.32 -0.52 -3.04
N ALA A 79 -2.45 -1.06 -3.50
CA ALA A 79 -3.33 -0.36 -4.44
C ALA A 79 -3.87 0.97 -3.87
N LEU A 80 -4.22 0.99 -2.58
CA LEU A 80 -4.68 2.20 -1.90
C LEU A 80 -3.57 3.24 -1.72
N TRP A 81 -2.33 2.81 -1.46
CA TRP A 81 -1.18 3.71 -1.44
C TRP A 81 -0.94 4.36 -2.81
N LEU A 82 -1.03 3.59 -3.89
CA LEU A 82 -0.94 4.13 -5.26
C LEU A 82 -2.09 5.09 -5.57
N LEU A 83 -3.32 4.75 -5.18
CA LEU A 83 -4.46 5.63 -5.33
C LEU A 83 -4.26 6.94 -4.56
N ALA A 84 -3.77 6.89 -3.32
CA ALA A 84 -3.45 8.08 -2.54
C ALA A 84 -2.40 8.94 -3.24
N ALA A 85 -1.35 8.34 -3.82
CA ALA A 85 -0.32 9.04 -4.59
C ALA A 85 -0.92 9.79 -5.79
N LEU A 86 -1.79 9.12 -6.56
CA LEU A 86 -2.47 9.71 -7.72
C LEU A 86 -3.40 10.86 -7.30
N LEU A 87 -4.12 10.72 -6.18
CA LEU A 87 -4.99 11.78 -5.68
C LEU A 87 -4.19 13.00 -5.21
N TYR A 88 -3.04 12.80 -4.55
CA TYR A 88 -2.16 13.90 -4.19
C TYR A 88 -1.55 14.56 -5.42
N LEU A 89 -1.12 13.78 -6.41
CA LEU A 89 -0.63 14.32 -7.68
C LEU A 89 -1.70 15.17 -8.37
N HIS A 90 -2.94 14.68 -8.40
CA HIS A 90 -4.07 15.43 -8.97
C HIS A 90 -4.37 16.71 -8.17
N ALA A 91 -4.25 16.68 -6.84
CA ALA A 91 -4.39 17.87 -6.00
C ALA A 91 -3.32 18.95 -6.30
N VAL A 92 -2.11 18.55 -6.69
CA VAL A 92 -1.02 19.46 -7.07
C VAL A 92 -1.18 19.96 -8.51
N ALA A 93 -1.57 19.06 -9.42
CA ALA A 93 -1.52 19.30 -10.86
C ALA A 93 -2.82 19.85 -11.45
N SER A 94 -3.96 19.80 -10.75
CA SER A 94 -5.24 20.26 -11.31
C SER A 94 -5.23 21.78 -11.52
N PRO A 95 -5.25 22.28 -12.77
CA PRO A 95 -5.48 23.70 -13.01
C PRO A 95 -6.94 24.04 -12.65
N VAL A 96 -7.19 25.26 -12.18
CA VAL A 96 -8.56 25.76 -12.05
C VAL A 96 -9.04 26.13 -13.45
N PRO A 97 -10.11 25.50 -13.96
CA PRO A 97 -10.64 25.86 -15.26
C PRO A 97 -10.96 27.36 -15.29
N GLU A 98 -10.43 28.05 -16.28
CA GLU A 98 -10.73 29.45 -16.51
C GLU A 98 -12.11 29.52 -17.18
N ASP A 99 -13.05 30.20 -16.54
CA ASP A 99 -14.37 30.40 -17.11
C ASP A 99 -14.29 31.53 -18.17
N PRO A 100 -14.44 31.21 -19.46
CA PRO A 100 -14.27 32.18 -20.55
C PRO A 100 -15.32 33.29 -20.52
N GLU A 101 -16.45 33.12 -19.84
CA GLU A 101 -17.43 34.20 -19.64
C GLU A 101 -16.99 35.21 -18.56
N GLN A 102 -16.15 34.79 -17.61
CA GLN A 102 -15.74 35.64 -16.48
C GLN A 102 -14.65 36.65 -16.84
N GLU A 103 -13.87 36.39 -17.90
CA GLU A 103 -12.89 37.31 -18.48
C GLU A 103 -13.55 38.50 -19.19
N ARG A 104 -14.81 38.37 -19.63
CA ARG A 104 -15.33 39.28 -20.66
C ARG A 104 -15.79 40.65 -20.20
N LYS A 105 -16.03 40.90 -18.90
CA LYS A 105 -16.30 42.25 -18.36
C LYS A 105 -15.93 42.34 -16.88
N VAL A 106 -14.83 43.01 -16.57
CA VAL A 106 -14.57 43.55 -15.22
C VAL A 106 -14.68 45.06 -15.33
N ALA A 107 -15.75 45.64 -14.79
CA ALA A 107 -16.05 47.06 -14.93
C ALA A 107 -15.31 47.94 -13.89
N SER A 108 -14.73 47.34 -12.85
CA SER A 108 -14.02 48.09 -11.79
C SER A 108 -12.92 47.28 -11.09
N ARG A 109 -11.92 47.97 -10.55
CA ARG A 109 -10.79 47.40 -9.77
C ARG A 109 -11.27 46.59 -8.56
N ARG A 110 -12.40 47.00 -7.95
CA ARG A 110 -13.04 46.30 -6.82
C ARG A 110 -13.67 44.97 -7.24
N GLN A 111 -14.33 44.92 -8.40
CA GLN A 111 -14.84 43.66 -8.97
C GLN A 111 -13.71 42.70 -9.35
N LEU A 112 -12.54 43.21 -9.78
CA LEU A 112 -11.37 42.38 -10.03
C LEU A 112 -10.89 41.71 -8.73
N LEU A 113 -10.76 42.49 -7.65
CA LEU A 113 -10.36 42.01 -6.33
C LEU A 113 -11.31 40.94 -5.78
N ASP A 114 -12.62 41.20 -5.80
CA ASP A 114 -13.62 40.24 -5.32
C ASP A 114 -13.59 38.94 -6.14
N LYS A 115 -13.41 39.03 -7.46
CA LYS A 115 -13.28 37.86 -8.35
C LYS A 115 -12.00 37.07 -8.05
N VAL A 116 -10.86 37.73 -7.88
CA VAL A 116 -9.59 37.06 -7.55
C VAL A 116 -9.69 36.33 -6.21
N ILE A 117 -10.26 36.98 -5.18
CA ILE A 117 -10.49 36.36 -3.87
C ILE A 117 -11.41 35.14 -4.00
N ALA A 118 -12.49 35.25 -4.77
CA ALA A 118 -13.42 34.14 -5.01
C ALA A 118 -12.74 32.96 -5.72
N LYS A 119 -11.99 33.22 -6.80
CA LYS A 119 -11.25 32.20 -7.57
C LYS A 119 -10.22 31.48 -6.70
N VAL A 120 -9.45 32.22 -5.91
CA VAL A 120 -8.45 31.62 -5.00
C VAL A 120 -9.11 30.77 -3.92
N ARG A 121 -10.24 31.22 -3.34
CA ARG A 121 -11.00 30.42 -2.35
C ARG A 121 -11.56 29.15 -2.97
N GLU A 122 -12.02 29.20 -4.22
CA GLU A 122 -12.53 28.03 -4.93
C GLU A 122 -11.42 27.03 -5.27
N GLU A 123 -10.25 27.52 -5.70
CA GLU A 123 -9.06 26.70 -5.91
C GLU A 123 -8.67 25.97 -4.62
N ALA A 124 -8.53 26.71 -3.52
CA ALA A 124 -8.19 26.16 -2.22
C ALA A 124 -9.19 25.09 -1.78
N ARG A 125 -10.50 25.33 -1.93
CA ARG A 125 -11.55 24.33 -1.60
C ARG A 125 -11.45 23.08 -2.45
N THR A 126 -11.05 23.19 -3.71
CA THR A 126 -10.90 22.04 -4.61
C THR A 126 -9.68 21.22 -4.24
N ILE A 127 -8.54 21.87 -4.00
CA ILE A 127 -7.32 21.23 -3.49
C ILE A 127 -7.61 20.52 -2.15
N ASP A 128 -8.28 21.19 -1.21
CA ASP A 128 -8.64 20.63 0.10
C ASP A 128 -9.58 19.41 -0.01
N ARG A 129 -10.47 19.38 -1.00
CA ARG A 129 -11.33 18.21 -1.25
C ARG A 129 -10.50 17.01 -1.70
N TRP A 130 -9.56 17.22 -2.62
CA TRP A 130 -8.66 16.17 -3.09
C TRP A 130 -7.70 15.69 -2.01
N GLN A 131 -7.09 16.61 -1.25
CA GLN A 131 -6.26 16.26 -0.10
C GLN A 131 -7.04 15.46 0.95
N ARG A 132 -8.30 15.82 1.24
CA ARG A 132 -9.14 15.03 2.16
C ARG A 132 -9.40 13.62 1.65
N ARG A 133 -9.66 13.45 0.34
CA ARG A 133 -9.82 12.12 -0.28
C ARG A 133 -8.52 11.32 -0.23
N ALA A 134 -7.39 11.95 -0.55
CA ALA A 134 -6.07 11.34 -0.50
C ALA A 134 -5.70 10.90 0.92
N ASN A 135 -5.95 11.76 1.92
CA ASN A 135 -5.77 11.43 3.34
C ASN A 135 -6.61 10.24 3.80
N ARG A 136 -7.88 10.17 3.37
CA ARG A 136 -8.74 9.01 3.68
C ARG A 136 -8.18 7.73 3.05
N ALA A 137 -7.79 7.78 1.78
CA ALA A 137 -7.18 6.64 1.10
C ALA A 137 -5.89 6.19 1.80
N ALA A 138 -5.01 7.13 2.17
CA ALA A 138 -3.78 6.85 2.90
C ALA A 138 -4.06 6.27 4.30
N ALA A 139 -5.03 6.79 5.04
CA ALA A 139 -5.40 6.27 6.36
C ALA A 139 -5.89 4.81 6.29
N VAL A 140 -6.73 4.49 5.30
CA VAL A 140 -7.17 3.10 5.06
C VAL A 140 -6.00 2.22 4.62
N ALA A 141 -5.10 2.74 3.76
CA ALA A 141 -3.90 2.05 3.34
C ALA A 141 -3.02 1.64 4.53
N VAL A 142 -2.74 2.59 5.44
CA VAL A 142 -1.98 2.36 6.68
C VAL A 142 -2.65 1.29 7.54
N ALA A 143 -3.95 1.39 7.78
CA ALA A 143 -4.68 0.40 8.58
C ALA A 143 -4.55 -1.01 7.98
N LEU A 144 -4.71 -1.15 6.66
CA LEU A 144 -4.52 -2.43 5.97
C LEU A 144 -3.06 -2.90 5.97
N SER A 145 -2.08 -2.00 5.89
CA SER A 145 -0.65 -2.34 5.99
C SER A 145 -0.35 -2.96 7.35
N VAL A 146 -0.81 -2.33 8.43
CA VAL A 146 -0.62 -2.81 9.81
C VAL A 146 -1.33 -4.15 10.01
N LEU A 147 -2.58 -4.29 9.55
CA LEU A 147 -3.32 -5.54 9.62
C LEU A 147 -2.63 -6.67 8.85
N THR A 148 -2.17 -6.39 7.63
CA THR A 148 -1.45 -7.37 6.80
C THR A 148 -0.16 -7.80 7.48
N PHE A 149 0.60 -6.85 8.04
CA PHE A 149 1.83 -7.15 8.76
C PHE A 149 1.55 -8.00 10.01
N ALA A 150 0.58 -7.59 10.83
CA ALA A 150 0.19 -8.34 12.03
C ALA A 150 -0.27 -9.76 11.69
N ALA A 151 -1.11 -9.91 10.67
CA ALA A 151 -1.55 -11.22 10.20
C ALA A 151 -0.38 -12.07 9.68
N THR A 152 0.57 -11.47 8.96
CA THR A 152 1.76 -12.18 8.46
C THR A 152 2.66 -12.68 9.59
N VAL A 153 2.77 -11.93 10.69
CA VAL A 153 3.55 -12.33 11.88
C VAL A 153 2.83 -13.41 12.69
N LEU A 154 1.50 -13.35 12.77
CA LEU A 154 0.69 -14.24 13.61
C LEU A 154 0.25 -15.54 12.93
N THR A 155 0.42 -15.65 11.61
CA THR A 155 -0.01 -16.82 10.85
C THR A 155 1.17 -17.50 10.16
N ASP A 156 1.12 -18.82 10.12
CA ASP A 156 2.09 -19.61 9.40
C ASP A 156 1.84 -19.55 7.88
N PRO A 157 2.90 -19.70 7.06
CA PRO A 157 2.74 -19.84 5.62
C PRO A 157 1.95 -21.12 5.28
N VAL A 158 1.09 -21.02 4.27
CA VAL A 158 0.38 -22.16 3.69
C VAL A 158 1.39 -23.01 2.96
N ARG A 159 1.66 -24.20 3.49
CA ARG A 159 2.50 -25.20 2.83
C ARG A 159 1.67 -25.91 1.76
N GLU A 160 2.14 -25.90 0.53
CA GLU A 160 1.57 -26.76 -0.51
C GLU A 160 1.91 -28.22 -0.19
N THR A 161 0.89 -28.96 0.24
CA THR A 161 1.01 -30.39 0.54
C THR A 161 0.26 -31.22 -0.49
N ALA A 162 0.82 -32.37 -0.85
CA ALA A 162 0.17 -33.37 -1.69
C ALA A 162 0.22 -34.75 -1.02
N GLU A 163 -0.85 -35.52 -1.14
CA GLU A 163 -0.87 -36.90 -0.63
C GLU A 163 0.09 -37.78 -1.44
N GLY A 164 0.90 -38.58 -0.75
CA GLY A 164 1.91 -39.40 -1.38
C GLY A 164 2.68 -40.30 -0.43
N ALA A 165 3.72 -40.92 -0.97
CA ALA A 165 4.62 -41.80 -0.24
C ALA A 165 6.07 -41.53 -0.63
N VAL A 166 6.96 -41.59 0.37
CA VAL A 166 8.40 -41.47 0.20
C VAL A 166 9.03 -42.85 0.40
N VAL A 167 9.80 -43.29 -0.59
CA VAL A 167 10.59 -44.53 -0.52
C VAL A 167 11.99 -44.19 -0.05
N ILE A 168 12.40 -44.82 1.04
CA ILE A 168 13.62 -44.52 1.78
C ILE A 168 14.63 -45.64 1.52
N ASP A 169 15.91 -45.26 1.46
CA ASP A 169 16.99 -46.21 1.28
C ASP A 169 17.12 -47.15 2.50
N PRO A 170 17.35 -48.46 2.29
CA PRO A 170 17.47 -49.43 3.39
C PRO A 170 18.55 -49.07 4.42
N SER A 171 19.60 -48.32 4.03
CA SER A 171 20.63 -47.84 4.95
C SER A 171 20.10 -46.91 6.05
N TYR A 172 18.89 -46.36 5.89
CA TYR A 172 18.25 -45.46 6.83
C TYR A 172 17.11 -46.14 7.64
N ALA A 173 16.85 -47.43 7.40
CA ALA A 173 15.73 -48.15 8.03
C ALA A 173 15.83 -48.21 9.57
N SER A 174 17.04 -48.30 10.13
CA SER A 174 17.25 -48.32 11.58
C SER A 174 16.88 -46.98 12.23
N ALA A 175 17.28 -45.86 11.62
CA ALA A 175 16.91 -44.52 12.06
C ALA A 175 15.40 -44.28 11.93
N LEU A 176 14.80 -44.77 10.84
CA LEU A 176 13.36 -44.68 10.62
C LEU A 176 12.56 -45.49 11.65
N SER A 177 13.04 -46.68 12.04
CA SER A 177 12.38 -47.53 13.04
C SER A 177 12.36 -46.95 14.45
N ALA A 178 13.19 -45.94 14.72
CA ALA A 178 13.18 -45.20 15.98
C ALA A 178 12.12 -44.10 16.03
N LEU A 179 11.55 -43.71 14.89
CA LEU A 179 10.59 -42.61 14.76
C LEU A 179 9.22 -43.10 14.26
N CYS A 180 9.21 -44.19 13.51
CA CYS A 180 8.04 -44.72 12.83
C CYS A 180 7.80 -46.19 13.14
N SER A 181 6.59 -46.68 12.81
CA SER A 181 6.20 -48.06 13.04
C SER A 181 7.17 -49.05 12.39
N LYS A 182 7.31 -50.23 13.00
CA LYS A 182 8.18 -51.30 12.47
C LYS A 182 7.78 -51.72 11.05
N GLU A 183 6.50 -51.62 10.71
CA GLU A 183 5.99 -51.95 9.38
C GLU A 183 6.46 -50.94 8.33
N SER A 184 6.30 -49.64 8.61
CA SER A 184 6.78 -48.57 7.72
C SER A 184 8.30 -48.58 7.58
N ALA A 185 9.01 -48.87 8.67
CA ALA A 185 10.46 -48.99 8.67
C ALA A 185 10.96 -50.21 7.87
N ALA A 186 10.30 -51.36 8.01
CA ALA A 186 10.64 -52.58 7.26
C ALA A 186 10.32 -52.45 5.76
N ALA A 187 9.21 -51.80 5.42
CA ALA A 187 8.84 -51.52 4.04
C ALA A 187 9.72 -50.43 3.39
N GLY A 188 10.46 -49.64 4.19
CA GLY A 188 11.22 -48.50 3.72
C GLY A 188 10.32 -47.45 3.04
N ARG A 189 9.07 -47.32 3.50
CA ARG A 189 8.05 -46.46 2.88
C ARG A 189 7.27 -45.74 3.96
N VAL A 190 7.17 -44.42 3.82
CA VAL A 190 6.36 -43.55 4.68
C VAL A 190 5.27 -42.93 3.83
N GLU A 191 4.01 -43.16 4.20
CA GLU A 191 2.84 -42.57 3.56
C GLU A 191 2.36 -41.35 4.36
N GLY A 192 1.90 -40.34 3.64
CA GLY A 192 1.43 -39.10 4.24
C GLY A 192 1.36 -37.94 3.25
N ARG A 193 1.38 -36.72 3.80
CA ARG A 193 1.35 -35.49 3.01
C ARG A 193 2.74 -34.92 2.82
N ILE A 194 3.17 -34.82 1.57
CA ILE A 194 4.49 -34.33 1.19
C ILE A 194 4.40 -32.83 0.97
N VAL A 195 5.30 -32.07 1.59
CA VAL A 195 5.45 -30.63 1.33
C VAL A 195 6.19 -30.47 0.00
N LYS A 196 5.52 -29.95 -1.04
CA LYS A 196 6.06 -29.89 -2.41
C LYS A 196 7.38 -29.10 -2.50
N ASP A 197 7.48 -28.00 -1.77
CA ASP A 197 8.68 -27.15 -1.79
C ASP A 197 9.91 -27.84 -1.20
N SER A 198 9.70 -28.75 -0.24
CA SER A 198 10.79 -29.51 0.39
C SER A 198 11.53 -30.39 -0.62
N LEU A 199 10.86 -30.81 -1.71
CA LEU A 199 11.44 -31.61 -2.79
C LEU A 199 12.57 -30.91 -3.54
N ARG A 200 12.75 -29.60 -3.36
CA ARG A 200 13.87 -28.83 -3.94
C ARG A 200 15.01 -28.62 -2.94
N THR A 201 14.80 -28.95 -1.66
CA THR A 201 15.78 -28.73 -0.60
C THR A 201 16.62 -30.00 -0.33
N SER A 202 17.53 -29.90 0.64
CA SER A 202 18.33 -31.04 1.13
C SER A 202 17.54 -32.05 1.95
N PHE A 203 16.33 -31.69 2.41
CA PHE A 203 15.46 -32.52 3.22
C PHE A 203 14.07 -32.59 2.61
N VAL A 204 13.55 -33.80 2.42
CA VAL A 204 12.17 -34.03 2.01
C VAL A 204 11.32 -34.06 3.27
N GLU A 205 10.32 -33.19 3.33
CA GLU A 205 9.38 -33.07 4.43
C GLU A 205 8.11 -33.87 4.10
N ILE A 206 7.75 -34.77 5.00
CA ILE A 206 6.51 -35.54 4.95
C ILE A 206 5.80 -35.47 6.30
N GLU A 207 4.52 -35.18 6.27
CA GLU A 207 3.61 -35.30 7.43
C GLU A 207 2.98 -36.70 7.39
N PRO A 208 3.44 -37.65 8.22
CA PRO A 208 3.02 -39.04 8.10
C PRO A 208 1.53 -39.21 8.46
N ASP A 209 0.87 -40.19 7.84
CA ASP A 209 -0.49 -40.55 8.18
C ASP A 209 -0.59 -41.11 9.61
N ARG A 210 -1.81 -41.07 10.17
CA ARG A 210 -2.06 -41.53 11.54
C ARG A 210 -1.68 -43.00 11.70
N GLY A 211 -0.78 -43.28 12.66
CA GLY A 211 -0.33 -44.65 12.97
C GLY A 211 0.90 -45.10 12.17
N VAL A 212 1.37 -44.29 11.21
CA VAL A 212 2.64 -44.54 10.50
C VAL A 212 3.82 -44.21 11.41
N CYS A 213 3.76 -43.12 12.16
CA CYS A 213 4.78 -42.71 13.13
C CYS A 213 4.17 -42.35 14.49
N GLU A 214 4.98 -42.41 15.56
CA GLU A 214 4.50 -42.42 16.96
C GLU A 214 3.82 -41.11 17.38
N GLU A 215 4.25 -39.97 16.84
CA GLU A 215 3.66 -38.66 17.13
C GLU A 215 2.79 -38.16 15.97
N ARG A 216 1.54 -37.78 16.28
CA ARG A 216 0.66 -37.14 15.31
C ARG A 216 1.21 -35.76 14.95
N GLY A 217 1.40 -35.50 13.66
CA GLY A 217 1.61 -34.16 13.12
C GLY A 217 3.05 -33.65 13.22
N THR A 218 4.02 -34.48 13.62
CA THR A 218 5.43 -34.14 13.50
C THR A 218 5.86 -34.30 12.04
N THR A 219 6.28 -33.20 11.42
CA THR A 219 6.88 -33.21 10.09
C THR A 219 8.18 -34.01 10.15
N LEU A 220 8.26 -35.09 9.38
CA LEU A 220 9.46 -35.91 9.26
C LEU A 220 10.38 -35.31 8.21
N HIS A 221 11.60 -34.96 8.62
CA HIS A 221 12.63 -34.41 7.73
C HIS A 221 13.58 -35.53 7.28
N LEU A 222 13.41 -35.99 6.04
CA LEU A 222 14.20 -37.08 5.45
C LEU A 222 15.35 -36.50 4.62
N PRO A 223 16.62 -36.82 4.89
CA PRO A 223 17.73 -36.38 4.04
C PRO A 223 17.53 -36.85 2.61
N ARG A 224 17.63 -35.95 1.63
CA ARG A 224 17.36 -36.27 0.21
C ARG A 224 18.24 -37.41 -0.32
N GLY A 225 19.50 -37.49 0.12
CA GLY A 225 20.40 -38.59 -0.25
C GLY A 225 20.00 -39.96 0.29
N LYS A 226 19.01 -40.02 1.19
CA LYS A 226 18.41 -41.24 1.74
C LYS A 226 17.02 -41.51 1.17
N VAL A 227 16.51 -40.66 0.27
CA VAL A 227 15.24 -40.86 -0.43
C VAL A 227 15.54 -41.46 -1.81
N ARG A 228 15.03 -42.67 -2.07
CA ARG A 228 15.16 -43.34 -3.38
C ARG A 228 14.14 -42.86 -4.39
N GLY A 229 12.95 -42.50 -3.93
CA GLY A 229 11.87 -42.09 -4.80
C GLY A 229 10.73 -41.45 -4.02
N VAL A 230 9.99 -40.60 -4.71
CA VAL A 230 8.80 -39.94 -4.17
C VAL A 230 7.66 -40.18 -5.15
N ARG A 231 6.52 -40.63 -4.63
CA ARG A 231 5.28 -40.76 -5.40
C ARG A 231 4.24 -39.88 -4.75
N TRP A 232 3.67 -38.93 -5.49
CA TRP A 232 2.51 -38.16 -5.02
C TRP A 232 1.41 -38.20 -6.07
N GLN A 233 0.18 -37.93 -5.66
CA GLN A 233 -0.93 -37.70 -6.57
C GLN A 233 -1.05 -36.20 -6.81
N ASP A 234 -1.00 -35.78 -8.08
CA ASP A 234 -1.39 -34.43 -8.45
C ASP A 234 -2.92 -34.37 -8.37
N GLY A 235 -3.42 -33.71 -7.33
CA GLY A 235 -4.84 -33.42 -7.15
C GLY A 235 -5.37 -32.42 -8.18
#